data_AF-A0A2V8YTQ7-F1
#
_entry.id   AF-A0A2V8YTQ7-F1
#
_cell.length_a   1.000
_cell.length_b   1.000
_cell.length_c   1.000
_cell.angle_alpha   90.00
_cell.angle_beta   90.00
_cell.angle_gamma   90.00
#
_symmetry.space_group_name_H-M   'P 1'
#
loop_
_entity.id
_entity.type
_entity.pdbx_description
1 polymer ?
#
loop_
_entity_poly.entity_id
_entity_poly.type
_entity_poly.pdbx_seq_one_letter_code
_entity_poly.pdbx_strand_id
1 'polypeptide(L)'
;MDRGGISNQLAQNPPFSGTNGVSYAQGWRITMSGALPCSPNCPASPSPVLDSTLATAPLPSGNFTNLNLAAPTGVSVIAVLPTNLTPMVSQWNLQVQRQIGVNQSVSLAYVGTHGARITRNYDANQQLFTTGARRFPNLGSVTTQDNSGKSDYHSLQAQYDRRVLNGLQFLGAFTWSKTIDDGCGDLDTCAPQLYTNYAIERGLSNQDQNYRLSLSSLYELPFGRGKRFAGGVSRALDYVIGGWQLNGIYTLQAGLPFSVTVDGTPGNTRADLVGKPSVNPGNITTYINAAAFAVPAKTAGGIFMAPGTSGRDILRGPGSSNMDLALFKNFSFTEQVKAQFRVQAYNLTNTPHFANPDSDLNHGTFGQINSVQPNSWRQVELGLRVTF
;
A
#
# COMPACT_ATOMS: atom_id res chain seq x y z
N MET A 1 -12.28 -2.53 21.20
CA MET A 1 -11.07 -3.14 21.80
C MET A 1 -10.01 -2.99 20.74
N ASP A 2 -9.22 -1.93 20.78
CA ASP A 2 -8.10 -1.79 21.70
C ASP A 2 -8.23 -0.63 22.71
N ARG A 3 -7.67 -0.83 23.90
CA ARG A 3 -7.67 0.05 25.06
C ARG A 3 -6.23 0.50 25.30
N GLY A 4 -5.96 1.78 25.11
CA GLY A 4 -4.68 2.40 25.45
C GLY A 4 -3.73 2.44 24.27
N GLY A 5 -3.60 3.63 23.67
CA GLY A 5 -2.54 3.90 22.71
C GLY A 5 -1.16 3.61 23.30
N ILE A 6 -0.18 3.48 22.42
CA ILE A 6 1.22 3.10 22.68
C ILE A 6 1.84 3.88 23.86
N SER A 7 1.37 5.10 24.12
CA SER A 7 1.77 5.93 25.27
C SER A 7 1.41 5.34 26.64
N ASN A 8 0.36 4.53 26.76
CA ASN A 8 -0.11 3.95 28.04
C ASN A 8 0.54 2.59 28.35
N GLN A 9 1.18 1.93 27.38
CA GLN A 9 1.93 0.68 27.61
C GLN A 9 3.42 0.92 27.90
N LEU A 10 3.96 2.10 27.58
CA LEU A 10 5.36 2.47 27.83
C LEU A 10 5.59 3.14 29.21
N ALA A 11 4.52 3.57 29.89
CA ALA A 11 4.62 4.17 31.22
C ALA A 11 4.59 3.13 32.38
N GLN A 12 4.37 1.84 32.09
CA GLN A 12 4.13 0.82 33.14
C GLN A 12 5.04 -0.42 33.08
N ASN A 13 6.11 -0.46 32.27
CA ASN A 13 7.01 -1.62 32.24
C ASN A 13 8.50 -1.24 32.19
N PRO A 14 9.19 -1.17 33.34
CA PRO A 14 10.62 -1.45 33.41
C PRO A 14 10.85 -2.98 33.47
N PRO A 15 11.80 -3.59 32.72
CA PRO A 15 12.62 -3.11 31.60
C PRO A 15 12.25 -3.83 30.29
N PHE A 16 11.81 -3.11 29.26
CA PHE A 16 11.55 -3.69 27.94
C PHE A 16 12.85 -3.77 27.11
N SER A 17 13.32 -4.99 26.84
CA SER A 17 14.39 -5.31 25.89
C SER A 17 13.77 -5.84 24.59
N GLY A 18 13.52 -4.96 23.62
CA GLY A 18 13.00 -5.38 22.32
C GLY A 18 13.16 -4.29 21.27
N THR A 19 13.63 -4.68 20.09
CA THR A 19 13.73 -3.79 18.91
C THR A 19 12.58 -4.13 17.97
N ASN A 20 11.67 -3.18 17.72
CA ASN A 20 10.70 -3.27 16.63
C ASN A 20 11.09 -2.23 15.56
N GLY A 21 11.32 -2.70 14.34
CA GLY A 21 11.66 -1.86 13.19
C GLY A 21 10.49 -1.78 12.22
N VAL A 22 10.08 -0.56 11.87
CA VAL A 22 9.23 -0.27 10.70
C VAL A 22 9.92 0.82 9.89
N SER A 23 10.03 0.64 8.58
CA SER A 23 10.82 1.49 7.69
C SER A 23 9.93 2.48 6.93
N TYR A 24 10.29 3.76 6.91
CA TYR A 24 9.79 4.75 5.94
C TYR A 24 10.90 5.73 5.51
N ALA A 25 10.86 6.10 4.22
CA ALA A 25 12.01 6.61 3.48
C ALA A 25 12.37 8.10 3.71
N GLN A 26 11.55 8.90 4.39
CA GLN A 26 11.78 10.36 4.52
C GLN A 26 11.28 10.97 5.84
N GLY A 27 11.56 10.34 6.98
CA GLY A 27 11.21 10.89 8.29
C GLY A 27 12.34 10.78 9.30
N TRP A 28 12.43 11.76 10.20
CA TRP A 28 13.38 11.74 11.31
C TRP A 28 13.26 10.46 12.12
N ARG A 29 14.40 9.85 12.41
CA ARG A 29 14.51 8.69 13.28
C ARG A 29 14.24 9.14 14.72
N ILE A 30 13.07 8.81 15.28
CA ILE A 30 12.94 8.76 16.73
C ILE A 30 13.57 7.44 17.18
N THR A 31 14.90 7.44 17.31
CA THR A 31 15.55 6.38 18.06
C THR A 31 15.26 6.67 19.52
N MET A 32 14.43 5.86 20.16
CA MET A 32 14.49 5.73 21.62
C MET A 32 15.65 4.80 21.98
N SER A 33 16.83 5.10 21.46
CA SER A 33 18.08 4.64 22.07
C SER A 33 18.41 5.71 23.08
N GLY A 34 18.60 5.36 24.36
CA GLY A 34 19.31 6.27 25.25
C GLY A 34 20.61 6.71 24.54
N ALA A 35 21.01 7.95 24.76
CA ALA A 35 22.19 8.49 24.09
C ALA A 35 23.40 7.61 24.44
N LEU A 36 24.12 7.11 23.44
CA LEU A 36 25.46 6.57 23.68
C LEU A 36 26.31 7.69 24.29
N PRO A 37 27.12 7.41 25.33
CA PRO A 37 28.02 8.41 25.87
C PRO A 37 29.01 8.83 24.79
N CYS A 38 28.79 10.01 24.22
CA CYS A 38 29.72 10.64 23.29
C CYS A 38 30.89 11.19 24.13
N SER A 39 32.01 10.47 24.19
CA SER A 39 33.28 10.98 24.69
C SER A 39 33.86 11.99 23.67
N PRO A 40 34.61 13.04 24.06
CA PRO A 40 34.60 14.37 23.42
C PRO A 40 35.03 14.52 21.96
N ASN A 41 35.39 13.45 21.23
CA ASN A 41 35.94 13.54 19.87
C ASN A 41 35.53 12.34 19.00
N CYS A 42 34.30 12.30 18.47
CA CYS A 42 33.98 11.39 17.36
C CYS A 42 34.01 12.14 16.01
N PRO A 43 34.95 11.83 15.10
CA PRO A 43 34.86 12.25 13.72
C PRO A 43 33.72 11.49 13.03
N ALA A 44 32.97 12.17 12.16
CA ALA A 44 31.88 11.58 11.39
C ALA A 44 32.40 10.42 10.52
N SER A 45 32.18 9.18 10.99
CA SER A 45 32.36 7.95 10.21
C SER A 45 31.01 7.28 10.01
N PRO A 46 30.72 6.73 8.81
CA PRO A 46 29.40 6.22 8.48
C PRO A 46 29.15 4.87 9.16
N SER A 47 28.05 4.81 9.92
CA SER A 47 27.52 3.64 10.62
C SER A 47 28.30 3.18 11.87
N PRO A 48 28.12 3.85 13.03
CA PRO A 48 28.36 3.20 14.31
C PRO A 48 27.36 2.04 14.46
N VAL A 49 27.86 0.85 14.82
CA VAL A 49 27.01 -0.23 15.35
C VAL A 49 26.39 0.30 16.63
N LEU A 50 25.11 0.61 16.58
CA LEU A 50 24.37 1.17 17.71
C LEU A 50 24.03 0.04 18.67
N ASP A 51 24.91 -0.18 19.64
CA ASP A 51 24.65 -1.10 20.75
C ASP A 51 23.77 -0.40 21.81
N SER A 52 22.50 -0.78 21.86
CA SER A 52 21.53 -0.23 22.81
C SER A 52 21.83 -0.60 24.27
N THR A 53 22.71 -1.57 24.54
CA THR A 53 23.11 -1.94 25.91
C THR A 53 24.07 -0.94 26.53
N LEU A 54 24.72 -0.10 25.72
CA LEU A 54 25.66 0.95 26.16
C LEU A 54 24.94 2.29 26.47
N ALA A 55 23.64 2.37 26.23
CA ALA A 55 22.80 3.53 26.50
C ALA A 55 22.42 3.59 27.99
N THR A 56 23.36 4.00 28.85
CA THR A 56 23.16 4.12 30.31
C THR A 56 22.68 5.50 30.74
N ALA A 57 22.77 6.51 29.85
CA ALA A 57 22.31 7.85 30.14
C ALA A 57 20.78 7.92 30.10
N PRO A 58 20.13 8.60 31.07
CA PRO A 58 18.71 8.90 30.97
C PRO A 58 18.44 9.66 29.66
N LEU A 59 17.24 9.47 29.10
CA LEU A 59 16.80 10.28 27.96
C LEU A 59 17.06 11.75 28.27
N PRO A 60 17.60 12.54 27.32
CA PRO A 60 17.77 13.97 27.54
C PRO A 60 16.43 14.54 28.00
N SER A 61 16.39 15.10 29.21
CA SER A 61 15.21 15.85 29.63
C SER A 61 15.11 17.03 28.67
N GLY A 62 14.03 17.07 27.88
CA GLY A 62 13.75 18.25 27.07
C GLY A 62 13.82 19.47 27.97
N ASN A 63 14.55 20.51 27.56
CA ASN A 63 14.64 21.72 28.36
C ASN A 63 13.35 22.53 28.17
N PHE A 64 12.32 22.20 28.96
CA PHE A 64 11.00 22.86 28.90
C PHE A 64 10.95 24.18 29.67
N THR A 65 12.05 24.65 30.26
CA THR A 65 12.07 25.86 31.11
C THR A 65 11.73 27.15 30.37
N ASN A 66 11.85 27.17 29.04
CA ASN A 66 11.49 28.31 28.19
C ASN A 66 10.10 28.18 27.52
N LEU A 67 9.35 27.10 27.76
CA LEU A 67 8.03 26.93 27.18
C LEU A 67 6.98 27.63 28.05
N ASN A 68 6.52 28.80 27.62
CA ASN A 68 5.39 29.47 28.25
C ASN A 68 4.09 28.74 27.89
N LEU A 69 3.56 27.92 28.80
CA LEU A 69 2.32 27.17 28.58
C LEU A 69 1.08 28.06 28.39
N ALA A 70 1.11 29.32 28.86
CA ALA A 70 0.03 30.28 28.67
C ALA A 70 0.11 31.01 27.30
N ALA A 71 1.29 31.07 26.70
CA ALA A 71 1.52 31.67 25.38
C ALA A 71 2.64 30.93 24.63
N PRO A 72 2.38 29.68 24.21
CA PRO A 72 3.39 28.88 23.56
C PRO A 72 3.77 29.50 22.21
N THR A 73 5.07 29.59 21.94
CA THR A 73 5.63 30.11 20.69
C THR A 73 6.53 29.06 20.05
N GLY A 74 6.46 28.91 18.72
CA GLY A 74 7.35 28.02 17.97
C GLY A 74 7.12 26.52 18.23
N VAL A 75 5.99 26.13 18.81
CA VAL A 75 5.64 24.72 19.05
C VAL A 75 4.52 24.26 18.12
N SER A 76 4.57 22.98 17.76
CA SER A 76 3.46 22.30 17.08
C SER A 76 2.61 21.58 18.11
N VAL A 77 1.30 21.55 17.90
CA VAL A 77 0.32 21.01 18.84
C VAL A 77 -0.43 19.86 18.19
N ILE A 78 -0.69 18.81 18.96
CA ILE A 78 -1.64 17.76 18.59
C ILE A 78 -2.92 18.03 19.36
N ALA A 79 -4.03 18.12 18.65
CA ALA A 79 -5.35 18.38 19.20
C ALA A 79 -6.30 17.23 18.87
N VAL A 80 -7.18 16.90 19.81
CA VAL A 80 -8.30 15.97 19.58
C VAL A 80 -9.58 16.75 19.83
N LEU A 81 -10.52 16.72 18.89
CA LEU A 81 -11.77 17.43 19.08
C LEU A 81 -12.57 16.78 20.23
N PRO A 82 -13.04 17.56 21.21
CA PRO A 82 -13.83 17.03 22.33
C PRO A 82 -15.19 16.47 21.87
N THR A 83 -15.63 16.86 20.67
CA THR A 83 -16.87 16.40 20.03
C THR A 83 -16.68 15.13 19.19
N ASN A 84 -15.49 14.51 19.21
CA ASN A 84 -15.25 13.29 18.44
C ASN A 84 -16.17 12.16 18.89
N LEU A 85 -16.89 11.61 17.92
CA LEU A 85 -17.75 10.45 18.12
C LEU A 85 -16.97 9.18 17.77
N THR A 86 -17.39 8.04 18.32
CA THR A 86 -16.77 6.75 17.98
C THR A 86 -16.93 6.46 16.49
N PRO A 87 -15.84 6.07 15.78
CA PRO A 87 -15.91 5.60 14.40
C PRO A 87 -16.84 4.40 14.26
N MET A 88 -17.56 4.34 13.14
CA MET A 88 -18.51 3.28 12.85
C MET A 88 -18.34 2.79 11.42
N VAL A 89 -18.43 1.47 11.26
CA VAL A 89 -18.43 0.82 9.94
C VAL A 89 -19.68 -0.05 9.85
N SER A 90 -20.47 0.17 8.82
CA SER A 90 -21.63 -0.66 8.48
C SER A 90 -21.30 -1.49 7.24
N GLN A 91 -21.53 -2.80 7.31
CA GLN A 91 -21.21 -3.72 6.23
C GLN A 91 -22.45 -4.53 5.86
N TRP A 92 -22.63 -4.78 4.58
CA TRP A 92 -23.68 -5.67 4.07
C TRP A 92 -23.12 -6.49 2.93
N ASN A 93 -23.53 -7.75 2.84
CA ASN A 93 -23.14 -8.60 1.74
C ASN A 93 -24.31 -9.50 1.34
N LEU A 94 -24.30 -9.90 0.08
CA LEU A 94 -25.20 -10.89 -0.48
C LEU A 94 -24.37 -11.84 -1.34
N GLN A 95 -24.46 -13.13 -1.08
CA GLN A 95 -23.73 -14.15 -1.84
C GLN A 95 -24.67 -15.25 -2.31
N VAL A 96 -24.50 -15.66 -3.57
CA VAL A 96 -25.13 -16.84 -4.15
C VAL A 96 -24.03 -17.78 -4.60
N GLN A 97 -24.10 -19.02 -4.15
CA GLN A 97 -23.19 -20.08 -4.59
C GLN A 97 -23.98 -21.20 -5.25
N ARG A 98 -23.45 -21.72 -6.36
CA ARG A 98 -24.02 -22.84 -7.08
C ARG A 98 -22.94 -23.83 -7.48
N GLN A 99 -23.17 -25.10 -7.19
CA GLN A 99 -22.39 -26.19 -7.76
C GLN A 99 -22.73 -26.33 -9.26
N ILE A 100 -21.71 -26.38 -10.11
CA ILE A 100 -21.84 -26.57 -11.56
C ILE A 100 -21.10 -27.87 -11.91
N GLY A 101 -21.84 -28.93 -12.19
CA GLY A 101 -21.27 -30.26 -12.41
C GLY A 101 -20.84 -30.96 -11.11
N VAL A 102 -19.92 -31.92 -11.23
CA VAL A 102 -19.59 -32.85 -10.12
C VAL A 102 -18.52 -32.33 -9.15
N ASN A 103 -17.66 -31.42 -9.61
CA ASN A 103 -16.48 -30.98 -8.85
C ASN A 103 -16.20 -29.47 -9.00
N GLN A 104 -17.17 -28.69 -9.48
CA GLN A 104 -16.99 -27.26 -9.69
C GLN A 104 -18.09 -26.48 -8.96
N SER A 105 -17.75 -25.30 -8.46
CA SER A 105 -18.72 -24.36 -7.92
C SER A 105 -18.38 -22.95 -8.35
N VAL A 106 -19.42 -22.15 -8.52
CA VAL A 106 -19.31 -20.71 -8.76
C VAL A 106 -20.00 -20.00 -7.61
N SER A 107 -19.36 -18.98 -7.07
CA SER A 107 -20.01 -18.02 -6.18
C SER A 107 -19.94 -16.62 -6.78
N LEU A 108 -21.02 -15.87 -6.58
CA LEU A 108 -21.11 -14.46 -6.90
C LEU A 108 -21.55 -13.75 -5.63
N ALA A 109 -20.79 -12.74 -5.23
CA ALA A 109 -21.06 -11.95 -4.04
C ALA A 109 -21.05 -10.45 -4.36
N TYR A 110 -21.95 -9.72 -3.72
CA TYR A 110 -21.88 -8.28 -3.61
C TYR A 110 -21.51 -7.93 -2.17
N VAL A 111 -20.52 -7.04 -1.99
CA VAL A 111 -20.09 -6.56 -0.68
C VAL A 111 -20.12 -5.03 -0.68
N GLY A 112 -20.85 -4.46 0.25
CA GLY A 112 -20.90 -3.03 0.52
C GLY A 112 -20.35 -2.72 1.91
N THR A 113 -19.64 -1.61 2.04
CA THR A 113 -19.17 -1.08 3.32
C THR A 113 -19.32 0.44 3.32
N HIS A 114 -19.93 0.97 4.37
CA HIS A 114 -20.01 2.39 4.64
C HIS A 114 -19.27 2.69 5.95
N GLY A 115 -18.22 3.49 5.85
CA GLY A 115 -17.49 4.04 6.97
C GLY A 115 -18.01 5.43 7.30
N ALA A 116 -18.39 5.65 8.56
CA ALA A 116 -18.83 6.92 9.08
C ALA A 116 -18.03 7.28 10.33
N ARG A 117 -17.74 8.58 10.49
CA ARG A 117 -16.99 9.10 11.65
C ARG A 117 -15.60 8.48 11.75
N ILE A 118 -15.01 8.14 10.61
CA ILE A 118 -13.64 7.61 10.59
C ILE A 118 -12.69 8.75 10.96
N THR A 119 -11.66 8.38 11.72
CA THR A 119 -10.56 9.27 12.09
C THR A 119 -9.92 9.87 10.84
N ARG A 120 -9.73 11.19 10.88
CA ARG A 120 -8.92 11.94 9.92
C ARG A 120 -8.07 12.96 10.67
N ASN A 121 -6.95 13.33 10.07
CA ASN A 121 -6.02 14.32 10.61
C ASN A 121 -5.88 15.50 9.63
N TYR A 122 -5.77 16.72 10.16
CA TYR A 122 -5.48 17.92 9.37
C TYR A 122 -4.74 18.98 10.18
N ASP A 123 -4.02 19.90 9.52
CA ASP A 123 -3.43 21.06 10.18
C ASP A 123 -4.47 22.18 10.31
N ALA A 124 -5.04 22.37 11.51
CA ALA A 124 -5.97 23.48 11.79
C ALA A 124 -5.30 24.86 11.72
N ASN A 125 -3.96 24.89 11.69
CA ASN A 125 -3.15 26.08 11.48
C ASN A 125 -2.52 26.14 10.09
N GLN A 126 -3.10 25.43 9.11
CA GLN A 126 -2.72 25.52 7.70
C GLN A 126 -2.68 26.99 7.26
N GLN A 127 -1.68 27.35 6.46
CA GLN A 127 -1.62 28.67 5.85
C GLN A 127 -2.86 28.89 4.96
N LEU A 128 -3.37 30.12 4.94
CA LEU A 128 -4.53 30.48 4.14
C LEU A 128 -4.14 30.72 2.68
N PHE A 129 -5.00 30.29 1.75
CA PHE A 129 -4.95 30.78 0.37
C PHE A 129 -5.06 32.31 0.32
N THR A 130 -4.55 32.91 -0.75
CA THR A 130 -4.45 34.37 -0.97
C THR A 130 -3.45 35.08 -0.05
N THR A 131 -3.48 34.87 1.26
CA THR A 131 -2.66 35.63 2.21
C THR A 131 -1.40 34.90 2.70
N GLY A 132 -1.38 33.56 2.68
CA GLY A 132 -0.29 32.75 3.23
C GLY A 132 -0.16 32.84 4.75
N ALA A 133 -1.07 33.57 5.42
CA ALA A 133 -1.06 33.75 6.86
C ALA A 133 -1.58 32.50 7.57
N ARG A 134 -1.09 32.24 8.78
CA ARG A 134 -1.60 31.20 9.69
C ARG A 134 -2.64 31.80 10.64
N ARG A 135 -3.64 31.02 11.02
CA ARG A 135 -4.68 31.46 11.99
C ARG A 135 -4.09 31.71 13.38
N PHE A 136 -3.09 30.91 13.76
CA PHE A 136 -2.32 31.01 14.98
C PHE A 136 -0.86 31.31 14.61
N PRO A 137 -0.48 32.59 14.41
CA PRO A 137 0.85 32.95 13.88
C PRO A 137 2.02 32.52 14.76
N ASN A 138 1.79 32.38 16.06
CA ASN A 138 2.82 32.03 17.04
C ASN A 138 3.05 30.52 17.16
N LEU A 139 2.19 29.69 16.53
CA LEU A 139 2.27 28.23 16.58
C LEU A 139 2.82 27.67 15.27
N GLY A 140 3.40 26.47 15.37
CA GLY A 140 3.67 25.59 14.23
C GLY A 140 2.39 24.94 13.70
N SER A 141 2.46 23.68 13.26
CA SER A 141 1.26 22.95 12.85
C SER A 141 0.38 22.64 14.07
N VAL A 142 -0.93 22.69 13.87
CA VAL A 142 -1.93 22.25 14.84
C VAL A 142 -2.62 21.02 14.27
N THR A 143 -1.99 19.87 14.41
CA THR A 143 -2.50 18.59 13.90
C THR A 143 -3.72 18.19 14.70
N THR A 144 -4.89 18.33 14.10
CA THR A 144 -6.19 18.08 14.72
C THR A 144 -6.75 16.75 14.23
N GLN A 145 -7.05 15.87 15.18
CA GLN A 145 -7.75 14.62 14.96
C GLN A 145 -9.26 14.82 15.08
N ASP A 146 -9.97 14.41 14.04
CA ASP A 146 -11.41 14.58 13.89
C ASP A 146 -12.04 13.25 13.42
N ASN A 147 -13.15 12.85 14.03
CA ASN A 147 -13.89 11.63 13.68
C ASN A 147 -15.11 11.98 12.83
N SER A 148 -14.87 12.55 11.65
CA SER A 148 -15.95 12.91 10.70
C SER A 148 -15.65 12.50 9.26
N GLY A 149 -14.57 11.76 9.03
CA GLY A 149 -14.27 11.15 7.73
C GLY A 149 -15.30 10.10 7.32
N LYS A 150 -15.44 9.92 6.01
CA LYS A 150 -16.42 9.02 5.40
C LYS A 150 -15.79 8.20 4.28
N SER A 151 -16.16 6.94 4.21
CA SER A 151 -15.76 6.05 3.12
C SER A 151 -16.91 5.17 2.66
N ASP A 152 -16.90 4.84 1.38
CA ASP A 152 -17.90 4.01 0.72
C ASP A 152 -17.18 3.03 -0.19
N TYR A 153 -17.37 1.75 0.07
CA TYR A 153 -16.82 0.65 -0.72
C TYR A 153 -17.95 -0.21 -1.24
N HIS A 154 -17.92 -0.50 -2.54
CA HIS A 154 -18.80 -1.47 -3.16
C HIS A 154 -18.00 -2.40 -4.04
N SER A 155 -18.29 -3.70 -3.99
CA SER A 155 -17.64 -4.67 -4.84
C SER A 155 -18.59 -5.76 -5.33
N LEU A 156 -18.32 -6.22 -6.54
CA LEU A 156 -18.80 -7.48 -7.09
C LEU A 156 -17.63 -8.46 -7.09
N GLN A 157 -17.81 -9.61 -6.46
CA GLN A 157 -16.81 -10.65 -6.33
C GLN A 157 -17.33 -11.93 -6.97
N ALA A 158 -16.54 -12.54 -7.84
CA ALA A 158 -16.85 -13.81 -8.47
C ALA A 158 -15.73 -14.80 -8.14
N GLN A 159 -16.10 -16.01 -7.74
CA GLN A 159 -15.14 -17.09 -7.49
C GLN A 159 -15.58 -18.35 -8.22
N TYR A 160 -14.63 -19.02 -8.85
CA TYR A 160 -14.80 -20.32 -9.47
C TYR A 160 -13.84 -21.30 -8.81
N ASP A 161 -14.38 -22.32 -8.17
CA ASP A 161 -13.63 -23.40 -7.55
C ASP A 161 -13.83 -24.67 -8.36
N ARG A 162 -12.74 -25.27 -8.81
CA ARG A 162 -12.71 -26.63 -9.36
C ARG A 162 -11.82 -27.49 -8.47
N ARG A 163 -12.47 -28.41 -7.75
CA ARG A 163 -11.79 -29.45 -6.97
C ARG A 163 -11.03 -30.40 -7.89
N VAL A 164 -9.99 -31.02 -7.33
CA VAL A 164 -9.08 -31.94 -8.04
C VAL A 164 -9.88 -32.98 -8.82
N LEU A 165 -9.70 -33.00 -10.14
CA LEU A 165 -10.20 -34.05 -11.02
C LEU A 165 -9.19 -34.28 -12.13
N ASN A 166 -8.78 -35.53 -12.31
CA ASN A 166 -7.74 -35.94 -13.26
C ASN A 166 -6.42 -35.17 -13.05
N GLY A 167 -6.05 -34.95 -11.78
CA GLY A 167 -4.81 -34.26 -11.38
C GLY A 167 -4.87 -32.73 -11.46
N LEU A 168 -5.95 -32.12 -11.94
CA LEU A 168 -6.09 -30.67 -12.08
C LEU A 168 -7.03 -30.08 -11.02
N GLN A 169 -6.50 -29.13 -10.26
CA GLN A 169 -7.23 -28.20 -9.40
C GLN A 169 -7.12 -26.78 -9.95
N PHE A 170 -8.19 -26.00 -9.84
CA PHE A 170 -8.20 -24.62 -10.29
C PHE A 170 -9.07 -23.76 -9.39
N LEU A 171 -8.59 -22.55 -9.09
CA LEU A 171 -9.31 -21.52 -8.36
C LEU A 171 -9.19 -20.21 -9.12
N GLY A 172 -10.31 -19.63 -9.52
CA GLY A 172 -10.37 -18.27 -10.05
C GLY A 172 -11.08 -17.35 -9.06
N ALA A 173 -10.53 -16.18 -8.80
CA ALA A 173 -11.15 -15.13 -8.01
C ALA A 173 -11.06 -13.80 -8.77
N PHE A 174 -12.20 -13.15 -8.96
CA PHE A 174 -12.32 -11.84 -9.59
C PHE A 174 -13.03 -10.88 -8.64
N THR A 175 -12.53 -9.67 -8.52
CA THR A 175 -13.16 -8.59 -7.77
C THR A 175 -13.20 -7.37 -8.66
N TRP A 176 -14.38 -6.80 -8.82
CA TRP A 176 -14.59 -5.48 -9.38
C TRP A 176 -15.12 -4.59 -8.27
N SER A 177 -14.38 -3.55 -7.91
CA SER A 177 -14.69 -2.71 -6.76
C SER A 177 -14.54 -1.23 -7.05
N LYS A 178 -15.21 -0.43 -6.24
CA LYS A 178 -15.04 1.02 -6.21
C LYS A 178 -15.05 1.49 -4.77
N THR A 179 -14.01 2.22 -4.39
CA THR A 179 -13.84 2.87 -3.10
C THR A 179 -13.83 4.38 -3.29
N ILE A 180 -14.69 5.08 -2.56
CA ILE A 180 -14.75 6.54 -2.49
C ILE A 180 -14.55 6.94 -1.04
N ASP A 181 -13.66 7.88 -0.79
CA ASP A 181 -13.44 8.46 0.55
C ASP A 181 -13.13 9.96 0.44
N ASP A 182 -13.07 10.64 1.58
CA ASP A 182 -12.77 12.07 1.71
C ASP A 182 -11.41 12.35 2.38
N GLY A 183 -10.52 11.37 2.38
CA GLY A 183 -9.17 11.46 2.95
C GLY A 183 -8.33 10.22 2.63
N CYS A 184 -7.09 10.20 3.10
CA CYS A 184 -6.24 9.01 3.06
C CYS A 184 -6.37 8.20 4.37
N GLY A 185 -5.68 7.06 4.46
CA GLY A 185 -5.62 6.27 5.69
C GLY A 185 -5.03 7.06 6.86
N ASP A 186 -5.39 6.70 8.10
CA ASP A 186 -4.95 7.38 9.33
C ASP A 186 -3.42 7.35 9.54
N LEU A 187 -2.72 6.42 8.87
CA LEU A 187 -1.27 6.27 8.89
C LEU A 187 -0.59 6.81 7.61
N ASP A 188 -1.37 7.29 6.64
CA ASP A 188 -0.86 7.87 5.40
C ASP A 188 -0.47 9.34 5.63
N THR A 189 0.52 9.79 4.86
CA THR A 189 0.91 11.20 4.83
C THR A 189 0.17 11.91 3.70
N CYS A 190 -1.05 12.37 3.98
CA CYS A 190 -1.75 13.30 3.09
C CYS A 190 -2.40 14.43 3.89
N ALA A 191 -2.58 15.58 3.24
CA ALA A 191 -3.30 16.71 3.78
C ALA A 191 -4.44 17.09 2.83
N PRO A 192 -5.61 17.50 3.35
CA PRO A 192 -6.65 18.08 2.49
C PRO A 192 -6.15 19.39 1.87
N GLN A 193 -6.64 19.73 0.68
CA GLN A 193 -6.42 21.07 0.12
C GLN A 193 -7.04 22.13 1.03
N LEU A 194 -8.25 21.87 1.53
CA LEU A 194 -8.89 22.68 2.56
C LEU A 194 -9.54 21.82 3.64
N TYR A 195 -9.04 21.94 4.86
CA TYR A 195 -9.68 21.31 6.01
C TYR A 195 -11.08 21.88 6.33
N THR A 196 -11.39 23.10 5.86
CA THR A 196 -12.69 23.74 6.07
C THR A 196 -13.76 23.26 5.08
N ASN A 197 -13.38 22.59 3.98
CA ASN A 197 -14.32 22.10 2.98
C ASN A 197 -13.91 20.72 2.46
N TYR A 198 -14.26 19.68 3.22
CA TYR A 198 -13.99 18.29 2.83
C TYR A 198 -14.83 17.76 1.68
N ALA A 199 -15.87 18.50 1.22
CA ALA A 199 -16.66 18.05 0.08
C ALA A 199 -15.81 17.93 -1.19
N ILE A 200 -14.76 18.75 -1.32
CA ILE A 200 -13.83 18.71 -2.47
C ILE A 200 -12.82 17.55 -2.38
N GLU A 201 -12.65 16.95 -1.21
CA GLU A 201 -11.75 15.81 -0.98
C GLU A 201 -12.43 14.48 -1.30
N ARG A 202 -13.76 14.47 -1.43
CA ARG A 202 -14.51 13.28 -1.77
C ARG A 202 -14.21 12.87 -3.22
N GLY A 203 -13.48 11.78 -3.36
CA GLY A 203 -12.98 11.26 -4.64
C GLY A 203 -12.75 9.77 -4.58
N LEU A 204 -12.10 9.22 -5.61
CA LEU A 204 -11.60 7.84 -5.51
C LEU A 204 -10.62 7.75 -4.36
N SER A 205 -10.66 6.64 -3.63
CA SER A 205 -9.63 6.35 -2.63
C SER A 205 -8.28 6.20 -3.31
N ASN A 206 -7.20 6.68 -2.68
CA ASN A 206 -5.82 6.41 -3.13
C ASN A 206 -5.48 4.90 -3.12
N GLN A 207 -6.31 4.09 -2.46
CA GLN A 207 -6.22 2.63 -2.41
C GLN A 207 -7.26 1.92 -3.29
N ASP A 208 -8.05 2.67 -4.08
CA ASP A 208 -9.07 2.09 -4.94
C ASP A 208 -8.44 1.22 -6.03
N GLN A 209 -8.60 -0.09 -5.89
CA GLN A 209 -8.23 -1.07 -6.90
C GLN A 209 -9.49 -1.47 -7.67
N ASN A 210 -9.70 -0.82 -8.83
CA ASN A 210 -10.96 -0.97 -9.57
C ASN A 210 -11.25 -2.44 -9.91
N TYR A 211 -10.25 -3.21 -10.33
CA TYR A 211 -10.42 -4.64 -10.53
C TYR A 211 -9.17 -5.43 -10.14
N ARG A 212 -9.38 -6.69 -9.76
CA ARG A 212 -8.34 -7.67 -9.51
C ARG A 212 -8.82 -9.07 -9.87
N LEU A 213 -8.00 -9.79 -10.63
CA LEU A 213 -8.18 -11.19 -11.02
C LEU A 213 -7.00 -11.98 -10.46
N SER A 214 -7.28 -13.11 -9.81
CA SER A 214 -6.30 -14.08 -9.35
C SER A 214 -6.72 -15.47 -9.83
N LEU A 215 -5.89 -16.11 -10.64
CA LEU A 215 -6.11 -17.47 -11.11
C LEU A 215 -5.00 -18.36 -10.56
N SER A 216 -5.37 -19.39 -9.81
CA SER A 216 -4.46 -20.36 -9.23
C SER A 216 -4.76 -21.73 -9.82
N SER A 217 -3.71 -22.43 -10.24
CA SER A 217 -3.82 -23.76 -10.84
C SER A 217 -2.75 -24.69 -10.25
N LEU A 218 -3.14 -25.94 -10.05
CA LEU A 218 -2.25 -27.04 -9.71
C LEU A 218 -2.59 -28.20 -10.63
N TYR A 219 -1.58 -28.69 -11.35
CA TYR A 219 -1.73 -29.80 -12.27
C TYR A 219 -0.67 -30.86 -12.03
N GLU A 220 -1.08 -32.02 -11.51
CA GLU A 220 -0.25 -33.22 -11.57
C GLU A 220 -0.20 -33.75 -13.00
N LEU A 221 1.00 -33.76 -13.58
CA LEU A 221 1.15 -34.20 -14.95
C LEU A 221 0.80 -35.70 -15.07
N PRO A 222 0.00 -36.08 -16.07
CA PRO A 222 -0.50 -37.45 -16.22
C PRO A 222 0.52 -38.41 -16.86
N PHE A 223 1.82 -38.23 -16.59
CA PHE A 223 2.91 -39.06 -17.10
C PHE A 223 3.53 -39.93 -16.01
N GLY A 224 4.02 -41.11 -16.40
CA GLY A 224 4.72 -42.03 -15.51
C GLY A 224 3.88 -43.23 -15.12
N ARG A 225 4.47 -44.11 -14.31
CA ARG A 225 3.91 -45.41 -13.95
C ARG A 225 2.56 -45.25 -13.25
N GLY A 226 1.54 -45.98 -13.72
CA GLY A 226 0.17 -45.89 -13.19
C GLY A 226 -0.59 -44.60 -13.52
N LYS A 227 -0.05 -43.71 -14.34
CA LYS A 227 -0.74 -42.52 -14.87
C LYS A 227 -1.26 -42.78 -16.30
N ARG A 228 -2.07 -41.86 -16.82
CA ARG A 228 -2.77 -41.99 -18.13
C ARG A 228 -1.80 -42.14 -19.30
N PHE A 229 -0.68 -41.44 -19.29
CA PHE A 229 0.35 -41.51 -20.32
C PHE A 229 1.60 -42.19 -19.77
N ALA A 230 2.19 -43.07 -20.58
CA ALA A 230 3.39 -43.82 -20.20
C ALA A 230 3.22 -44.65 -18.91
N GLY A 231 2.02 -45.19 -18.66
CA GLY A 231 1.67 -45.94 -17.45
C GLY A 231 2.46 -47.24 -17.21
N GLY A 232 3.00 -47.84 -18.28
CA GLY A 232 3.73 -49.12 -18.26
C GLY A 232 5.26 -49.00 -18.27
N VAL A 233 5.82 -47.82 -18.07
CA VAL A 233 7.27 -47.61 -18.18
C VAL A 233 8.06 -48.29 -17.06
N SER A 234 9.34 -48.53 -17.34
CA SER A 234 10.29 -49.05 -16.34
C SER A 234 10.46 -48.04 -15.19
N ARG A 235 10.83 -48.55 -14.02
CA ARG A 235 11.08 -47.70 -12.83
C ARG A 235 12.16 -46.64 -13.08
N ALA A 236 13.18 -46.99 -13.86
CA ALA A 236 14.24 -46.05 -14.24
C ALA A 236 13.70 -44.89 -15.07
N LEU A 237 12.83 -45.17 -16.04
CA LEU A 237 12.24 -44.14 -16.90
C LEU A 237 11.20 -43.29 -16.13
N ASP A 238 10.48 -43.90 -15.19
CA ASP A 238 9.54 -43.20 -14.31
C ASP A 238 10.22 -42.11 -13.46
N TYR A 239 11.44 -42.34 -12.97
CA TYR A 239 12.21 -41.29 -12.27
C TYR A 239 12.45 -40.05 -13.12
N VAL A 240 12.43 -40.16 -14.45
CA VAL A 240 12.59 -39.02 -15.37
C VAL A 240 11.24 -38.38 -15.71
N ILE A 241 10.24 -39.19 -16.08
CA ILE A 241 8.98 -38.67 -16.64
C ILE A 241 7.80 -38.59 -15.66
N GLY A 242 7.86 -39.28 -14.52
CA GLY A 242 6.78 -39.36 -13.53
C GLY A 242 6.86 -38.28 -12.44
N GLY A 243 5.78 -38.10 -11.67
CA GLY A 243 5.82 -37.27 -10.45
C GLY A 243 6.01 -35.76 -10.64
N TRP A 244 5.87 -35.26 -11.88
CA TRP A 244 5.89 -33.84 -12.17
C TRP A 244 4.56 -33.17 -11.79
N GLN A 245 4.65 -32.00 -11.17
CA GLN A 245 3.51 -31.16 -10.83
C GLN A 245 3.80 -29.72 -11.24
N LEU A 246 2.87 -29.11 -11.96
CA LEU A 246 2.91 -27.72 -12.36
C LEU A 246 1.97 -26.91 -11.48
N ASN A 247 2.45 -25.80 -10.94
CA ASN A 247 1.63 -24.84 -10.21
C ASN A 247 1.78 -23.48 -10.89
N GLY A 248 0.68 -22.77 -11.06
CA GLY A 248 0.68 -21.45 -11.68
C GLY A 248 -0.26 -20.51 -10.97
N ILE A 249 0.20 -19.28 -10.75
CA ILE A 249 -0.61 -18.17 -10.26
C ILE A 249 -0.53 -17.05 -11.28
N TYR A 250 -1.68 -16.59 -11.75
CA TYR A 250 -1.78 -15.43 -12.62
C TYR A 250 -2.57 -14.34 -11.91
N THR A 251 -2.00 -13.14 -11.82
CA THR A 251 -2.65 -11.98 -11.22
C THR A 251 -2.75 -10.86 -12.25
N LEU A 252 -3.93 -10.28 -12.42
CA LEU A 252 -4.17 -9.09 -13.21
C LEU A 252 -4.90 -8.06 -12.34
N GLN A 253 -4.41 -6.84 -12.25
CA GLN A 253 -5.03 -5.80 -11.41
C GLN A 253 -4.91 -4.42 -12.03
N ALA A 254 -5.85 -3.55 -11.66
CA ALA A 254 -5.84 -2.15 -12.05
C ALA A 254 -4.63 -1.41 -11.45
N GLY A 255 -4.29 -0.25 -12.02
CA GLY A 255 -3.34 0.67 -11.39
C GLY A 255 -4.01 1.45 -10.27
N LEU A 256 -3.24 2.08 -9.39
CA LEU A 256 -3.79 2.94 -8.35
C LEU A 256 -4.17 4.32 -8.92
N PRO A 257 -5.22 4.96 -8.40
CA PRO A 257 -5.55 6.31 -8.81
C PRO A 257 -4.60 7.32 -8.17
N PHE A 258 -4.45 8.49 -8.78
CA PHE A 258 -3.56 9.54 -8.28
C PHE A 258 -4.04 10.92 -8.69
N SER A 259 -3.64 11.91 -7.90
CA SER A 259 -3.93 13.32 -8.11
C SER A 259 -2.77 14.01 -8.80
N VAL A 260 -3.08 15.00 -9.63
CA VAL A 260 -2.08 15.87 -10.25
C VAL A 260 -1.86 17.07 -9.33
N THR A 261 -0.61 17.29 -8.90
CA THR A 261 -0.25 18.26 -7.87
C THR A 261 0.60 19.40 -8.42
N VAL A 262 0.66 20.47 -7.62
CA VAL A 262 1.51 21.63 -7.85
C VAL A 262 2.11 22.05 -6.51
N ASP A 263 3.43 22.20 -6.49
CA ASP A 263 4.17 22.76 -5.38
C ASP A 263 3.88 24.25 -5.17
N GLY A 264 3.72 24.63 -3.91
CA GLY A 264 3.63 26.04 -3.53
C GLY A 264 3.10 26.28 -2.11
N THR A 265 2.66 27.51 -1.88
CA THR A 265 2.15 28.01 -0.59
C THR A 265 0.64 28.27 -0.73
N PRO A 266 -0.22 27.79 0.19
CA PRO A 266 0.04 27.33 1.57
C PRO A 266 0.59 25.92 1.76
N GLY A 267 0.67 25.16 0.68
CA GLY A 267 1.21 23.80 0.60
C GLY A 267 0.94 23.26 -0.80
N ASN A 268 1.40 22.05 -1.06
CA ASN A 268 1.10 21.37 -2.32
C ASN A 268 -0.41 21.28 -2.48
N THR A 269 -0.89 21.60 -3.67
CA THR A 269 -2.32 21.66 -3.99
C THR A 269 -2.57 20.88 -5.27
N ARG A 270 -3.81 20.44 -5.50
CA ARG A 270 -4.15 19.85 -6.80
C ARG A 270 -4.05 20.90 -7.90
N ALA A 271 -3.78 20.48 -9.13
CA ALA A 271 -3.75 21.39 -10.29
C ALA A 271 -5.15 21.89 -10.68
N ASP A 272 -5.21 22.93 -11.51
CA ASP A 272 -6.44 23.33 -12.17
C ASP A 272 -6.76 22.44 -13.36
N LEU A 273 -8.03 22.08 -13.52
CA LEU A 273 -8.49 21.29 -14.66
C LEU A 273 -8.97 22.24 -15.78
N VAL A 274 -8.15 22.40 -16.82
CA VAL A 274 -8.41 23.31 -17.95
C VAL A 274 -8.76 22.59 -19.26
N GLY A 275 -8.71 21.25 -19.26
CA GLY A 275 -9.06 20.42 -20.40
C GLY A 275 -9.53 19.03 -19.99
N LYS A 276 -9.69 18.12 -20.95
CA LYS A 276 -10.14 16.75 -20.68
C LYS A 276 -8.98 15.91 -20.09
N PRO A 277 -9.09 15.46 -18.83
CA PRO A 277 -8.05 14.63 -18.22
C PRO A 277 -8.05 13.25 -18.89
N SER A 278 -6.88 12.76 -19.27
CA SER A 278 -6.70 11.44 -19.86
C SER A 278 -5.29 10.92 -19.64
N VAL A 279 -5.15 9.59 -19.68
CA VAL A 279 -3.86 8.91 -19.66
C VAL A 279 -3.60 8.17 -20.97
N ASN A 280 -2.34 7.91 -21.29
CA ASN A 280 -1.89 7.09 -22.42
C ASN A 280 -1.17 5.83 -21.90
N PRO A 281 -1.89 4.71 -21.68
CA PRO A 281 -1.31 3.49 -21.12
C PRO A 281 -0.16 2.87 -21.93
N GLY A 282 -0.04 3.23 -23.20
CA GLY A 282 1.01 2.72 -24.10
C GLY A 282 2.26 3.59 -24.16
N ASN A 283 2.30 4.72 -23.46
CA ASN A 283 3.42 5.66 -23.55
C ASN A 283 3.88 6.11 -22.17
N ILE A 284 5.07 5.67 -21.77
CA ILE A 284 5.68 6.01 -20.49
C ILE A 284 6.23 7.44 -20.42
N THR A 285 6.49 8.10 -21.56
CA THR A 285 7.03 9.49 -21.58
C THR A 285 5.94 10.55 -21.68
N THR A 286 4.77 10.19 -22.19
CA THR A 286 3.59 11.07 -22.25
C THR A 286 2.38 10.36 -21.68
N TYR A 287 2.51 9.86 -20.44
CA TYR A 287 1.44 9.08 -19.81
C TYR A 287 0.27 9.96 -19.43
N ILE A 288 0.51 11.20 -18.98
CA ILE A 288 -0.54 12.18 -18.64
C ILE A 288 -0.75 13.14 -19.82
N ASN A 289 -2.00 13.45 -20.16
CA ASN A 289 -2.31 14.59 -21.01
C ASN A 289 -2.04 15.90 -20.27
N ALA A 290 -0.83 16.44 -20.42
CA ALA A 290 -0.41 17.64 -19.70
C ALA A 290 -1.25 18.88 -20.02
N ALA A 291 -1.80 18.98 -21.24
CA ALA A 291 -2.65 20.10 -21.66
C ALA A 291 -4.00 20.16 -20.91
N ALA A 292 -4.36 19.13 -20.16
CA ALA A 292 -5.57 19.14 -19.33
C ALA A 292 -5.37 19.89 -18.01
N PHE A 293 -4.14 20.20 -17.62
CA PHE A 293 -3.80 20.73 -16.30
C PHE A 293 -3.05 22.05 -16.38
N ALA A 294 -3.34 22.94 -15.44
CA ALA A 294 -2.65 24.22 -15.29
C ALA A 294 -2.28 24.46 -13.82
N VAL A 295 -1.25 25.28 -13.61
CA VAL A 295 -0.88 25.77 -12.28
C VAL A 295 -1.98 26.75 -11.79
N PRO A 296 -2.56 26.54 -10.59
CA PRO A 296 -3.52 27.48 -10.04
C PRO A 296 -2.96 28.88 -9.88
N ALA A 297 -3.81 29.89 -10.05
CA ALA A 297 -3.41 31.29 -9.97
C ALA A 297 -2.73 31.62 -8.63
N LYS A 298 -1.61 32.36 -8.70
CA LYS A 298 -0.82 32.79 -7.55
C LYS A 298 -0.84 34.33 -7.44
N THR A 299 -0.76 34.84 -6.21
CA THR A 299 -0.50 36.26 -5.97
C THR A 299 0.92 36.63 -6.43
N ALA A 300 1.22 37.92 -6.49
CA ALA A 300 2.58 38.40 -6.79
C ALA A 300 3.64 37.84 -5.81
N GLY A 301 3.24 37.49 -4.58
CA GLY A 301 4.10 36.84 -3.58
C GLY A 301 4.22 35.32 -3.73
N GLY A 302 3.69 34.72 -4.81
CA GLY A 302 3.79 33.29 -5.08
C GLY A 302 2.80 32.40 -4.29
N ILE A 303 1.81 33.01 -3.61
CA ILE A 303 0.83 32.29 -2.79
C ILE A 303 -0.38 31.94 -3.66
N PHE A 304 -0.82 30.69 -3.64
CA PHE A 304 -2.04 30.28 -4.34
C PHE A 304 -3.25 31.09 -3.88
N MET A 305 -4.02 31.62 -4.83
CA MET A 305 -5.21 32.42 -4.53
C MET A 305 -6.40 31.54 -4.11
N ALA A 306 -6.45 30.32 -4.60
CA ALA A 306 -7.50 29.33 -4.35
C ALA A 306 -6.90 27.91 -4.41
N PRO A 307 -7.58 26.89 -3.84
CA PRO A 307 -7.27 25.50 -4.16
C PRO A 307 -7.42 25.25 -5.65
N GLY A 308 -6.62 24.34 -6.22
CA GLY A 308 -6.85 23.94 -7.60
C GLY A 308 -8.16 23.20 -7.79
N THR A 309 -8.65 23.22 -9.02
CA THR A 309 -10.02 22.81 -9.37
C THR A 309 -10.16 21.34 -9.77
N SER A 310 -9.06 20.62 -10.01
CA SER A 310 -9.14 19.19 -10.34
C SER A 310 -9.66 18.35 -9.17
N GLY A 311 -10.47 17.33 -9.47
CA GLY A 311 -10.95 16.37 -8.47
C GLY A 311 -9.82 15.51 -7.90
N ARG A 312 -10.04 14.92 -6.71
CA ARG A 312 -9.07 14.01 -6.11
C ARG A 312 -9.04 12.69 -6.87
N ASP A 313 -7.82 12.25 -7.18
CA ASP A 313 -7.50 10.93 -7.70
C ASP A 313 -8.26 10.58 -9.00
N ILE A 314 -8.37 11.59 -9.90
CA ILE A 314 -9.13 11.51 -11.16
C ILE A 314 -8.42 10.76 -12.28
N LEU A 315 -7.12 10.50 -12.16
CA LEU A 315 -6.33 9.71 -13.10
C LEU A 315 -5.96 8.36 -12.48
N ARG A 316 -5.65 7.37 -13.32
CA ARG A 316 -5.18 6.04 -12.87
C ARG A 316 -3.87 5.67 -13.52
N GLY A 317 -2.95 5.16 -12.70
CA GLY A 317 -1.66 4.66 -13.16
C GLY A 317 -1.78 3.34 -13.92
N PRO A 318 -0.63 2.80 -14.38
CA PRO A 318 -0.59 1.53 -15.08
C PRO A 318 -1.10 0.40 -14.19
N GLY A 319 -1.91 -0.50 -14.78
CA GLY A 319 -2.22 -1.78 -14.15
C GLY A 319 -1.03 -2.74 -14.21
N SER A 320 -1.17 -3.87 -13.52
CA SER A 320 -0.15 -4.93 -13.56
C SER A 320 -0.72 -6.29 -13.95
N SER A 321 0.13 -7.06 -14.62
CA SER A 321 -0.11 -8.44 -15.05
C SER A 321 1.10 -9.28 -14.64
N ASN A 322 0.89 -10.26 -13.77
CA ASN A 322 1.92 -11.10 -13.22
C ASN A 322 1.64 -12.59 -13.46
N MET A 323 2.68 -13.34 -13.78
CA MET A 323 2.61 -14.80 -13.88
C MET A 323 3.72 -15.41 -13.02
N ASP A 324 3.32 -16.15 -11.98
CA ASP A 324 4.23 -16.95 -11.17
C ASP A 324 4.03 -18.42 -11.51
N LEU A 325 5.13 -19.17 -11.60
CA LEU A 325 5.11 -20.57 -11.99
C LEU A 325 6.05 -21.38 -11.11
N ALA A 326 5.59 -22.54 -10.65
CA ALA A 326 6.41 -23.49 -9.92
C ALA A 326 6.30 -24.88 -10.53
N LEU A 327 7.44 -25.49 -10.80
CA LEU A 327 7.57 -26.86 -11.29
C LEU A 327 8.16 -27.73 -10.20
N PHE A 328 7.40 -28.73 -9.76
CA PHE A 328 7.83 -29.68 -8.75
C PHE A 328 8.06 -31.04 -9.38
N LYS A 329 9.11 -31.72 -8.91
CA LYS A 329 9.43 -33.10 -9.24
C LYS A 329 9.45 -33.92 -7.97
N ASN A 330 8.55 -34.89 -7.88
CA ASN A 330 8.46 -35.81 -6.75
C ASN A 330 9.20 -37.12 -7.07
N PHE A 331 10.11 -37.50 -6.19
CA PHE A 331 10.84 -38.76 -6.21
C PHE A 331 10.36 -39.64 -5.05
N SER A 332 9.99 -40.88 -5.36
CA SER A 332 9.68 -41.89 -4.35
C SER A 332 10.71 -43.02 -4.44
N PHE A 333 11.72 -43.00 -3.56
CA PHE A 333 12.76 -44.01 -3.53
C PHE A 333 12.27 -45.27 -2.81
N THR A 334 11.70 -45.08 -1.63
CA THR A 334 11.01 -46.10 -0.83
C THR A 334 9.68 -45.53 -0.31
N GLU A 335 8.93 -46.32 0.45
CA GLU A 335 7.68 -45.85 1.06
C GLU A 335 7.94 -44.77 2.12
N GLN A 336 9.09 -44.84 2.79
CA GLN A 336 9.52 -43.92 3.85
C GLN A 336 10.33 -42.75 3.29
N VAL A 337 11.21 -43.01 2.31
CA VAL A 337 12.14 -42.00 1.78
C VAL A 337 11.62 -41.38 0.48
N LYS A 338 11.26 -40.10 0.56
CA LYS A 338 10.75 -39.28 -0.55
C LYS A 338 11.57 -38.01 -0.70
N ALA A 339 11.75 -37.55 -1.92
CA ALA A 339 12.34 -36.24 -2.17
C ALA A 339 11.46 -35.41 -3.11
N GLN A 340 11.48 -34.10 -2.94
CA GLN A 340 10.81 -33.16 -3.83
C GLN A 340 11.78 -32.05 -4.21
N PHE A 341 12.06 -31.97 -5.51
CA PHE A 341 12.78 -30.84 -6.08
C PHE A 341 11.78 -29.80 -6.60
N ARG A 342 12.09 -28.53 -6.38
CA ARG A 342 11.23 -27.39 -6.71
C ARG A 342 12.03 -26.35 -7.49
N VAL A 343 11.44 -25.88 -8.59
CA VAL A 343 11.88 -24.69 -9.30
C VAL A 343 10.71 -23.71 -9.29
N GLN A 344 10.88 -22.54 -8.71
CA GLN A 344 9.85 -21.51 -8.62
C GLN A 344 10.35 -20.26 -9.32
N ALA A 345 9.52 -19.67 -10.17
CA ALA A 345 9.78 -18.41 -10.85
C ALA A 345 8.67 -17.42 -10.51
N TYR A 346 9.03 -16.34 -9.83
CA TYR A 346 8.18 -15.19 -9.59
C TYR A 346 8.38 -14.17 -10.70
N ASN A 347 7.29 -13.61 -11.22
CA ASN A 347 7.28 -12.80 -12.45
C ASN A 347 8.03 -13.51 -13.60
N LEU A 348 7.56 -14.71 -13.96
CA LEU A 348 8.16 -15.59 -14.98
C LEU A 348 8.43 -14.86 -16.30
N THR A 349 7.48 -14.03 -16.73
CA THR A 349 7.55 -13.27 -18.00
C THR A 349 8.47 -12.07 -17.92
N ASN A 350 8.97 -11.71 -16.73
CA ASN A 350 9.74 -10.50 -16.48
C ASN A 350 9.01 -9.24 -16.99
N THR A 351 7.69 -9.20 -16.84
CA THR A 351 6.87 -8.04 -17.24
C THR A 351 7.10 -6.91 -16.22
N PRO A 352 7.46 -5.70 -16.65
CA PRO A 352 7.63 -4.57 -15.73
C PRO A 352 6.32 -4.18 -15.05
N HIS A 353 6.37 -4.00 -13.74
CA HIS A 353 5.25 -3.45 -12.97
C HIS A 353 5.49 -1.96 -12.78
N PHE A 354 4.97 -1.13 -13.67
CA PHE A 354 5.20 0.31 -13.60
C PHE A 354 4.58 0.96 -12.35
N ALA A 355 5.27 1.95 -11.80
CA ALA A 355 4.71 2.82 -10.77
C ALA A 355 3.79 3.88 -11.41
N ASN A 356 3.13 4.68 -10.57
CA ASN A 356 2.40 5.85 -11.07
C ASN A 356 3.38 6.84 -11.73
N PRO A 357 2.92 7.60 -12.75
CA PRO A 357 3.74 8.65 -13.35
C PRO A 357 4.06 9.75 -12.32
N ASP A 358 5.09 10.53 -12.62
CA ASP A 358 5.31 11.81 -11.95
C ASP A 358 4.11 12.72 -12.18
N SER A 359 3.41 13.04 -11.11
CA SER A 359 2.14 13.77 -11.14
C SER A 359 2.28 15.22 -10.68
N ASP A 360 3.49 15.71 -10.46
CA ASP A 360 3.72 17.10 -10.07
C ASP A 360 4.02 17.99 -11.29
N LEU A 361 3.20 19.02 -11.53
CA LEU A 361 3.42 19.95 -12.66
C LEU A 361 4.71 20.76 -12.54
N ASN A 362 5.29 20.89 -11.34
CA ASN A 362 6.52 21.62 -11.14
C ASN A 362 7.75 20.84 -11.64
N HIS A 363 7.63 19.53 -11.82
CA HIS A 363 8.72 18.69 -12.28
C HIS A 363 8.87 18.70 -13.80
N GLY A 364 10.12 18.76 -14.28
CA GLY A 364 10.44 18.61 -15.71
C GLY A 364 10.12 17.22 -16.28
N THR A 365 9.87 16.26 -15.39
CA THR A 365 9.45 14.88 -15.70
C THR A 365 7.94 14.66 -15.58
N PHE A 366 7.15 15.72 -15.39
CA PHE A 366 5.69 15.62 -15.29
C PHE A 366 5.08 14.74 -16.39
N GLY A 367 4.22 13.81 -15.99
CA GLY A 367 3.54 12.88 -16.88
C GLY A 367 4.39 11.71 -17.37
N GLN A 368 5.63 11.56 -16.88
CA GLN A 368 6.51 10.44 -17.22
C GLN A 368 6.49 9.35 -16.13
N ILE A 369 6.56 8.10 -16.55
CA ILE A 369 6.80 6.95 -15.68
C ILE A 369 8.29 6.66 -15.69
N ASN A 370 8.96 7.00 -14.59
CA ASN A 370 10.41 6.86 -14.44
C ASN A 370 10.82 5.73 -13.47
N SER A 371 9.86 4.94 -13.00
CA SER A 371 10.11 3.87 -12.04
C SER A 371 9.16 2.69 -12.18
N VAL A 372 9.59 1.57 -11.61
CA VAL A 372 8.79 0.35 -11.42
C VAL A 372 8.50 0.18 -9.93
N GLN A 373 7.46 -0.60 -9.62
CA GLN A 373 7.14 -0.99 -8.26
C GLN A 373 8.30 -1.78 -7.64
N PRO A 374 8.58 -1.61 -6.33
CA PRO A 374 9.60 -2.39 -5.64
C PRO A 374 9.35 -3.90 -5.76
N ASN A 375 10.42 -4.70 -5.74
CA ASN A 375 10.35 -6.16 -5.75
C ASN A 375 9.61 -6.77 -6.95
N SER A 376 9.60 -6.07 -8.09
CA SER A 376 8.89 -6.49 -9.31
C SER A 376 9.76 -7.23 -10.33
N TRP A 377 11.05 -7.44 -10.06
CA TRP A 377 11.94 -8.19 -10.95
C TRP A 377 11.66 -9.69 -10.90
N ARG A 378 12.02 -10.41 -11.97
CA ARG A 378 11.94 -11.87 -11.98
C ARG A 378 12.87 -12.48 -10.92
N GLN A 379 12.34 -13.40 -10.12
CA GLN A 379 13.10 -14.14 -9.12
C GLN A 379 12.94 -15.64 -9.36
N VAL A 380 14.03 -16.40 -9.24
CA VAL A 380 14.02 -17.85 -9.38
C VAL A 380 14.57 -18.48 -8.12
N GLU A 381 13.80 -19.41 -7.55
CA GLU A 381 14.17 -20.16 -6.35
C GLU A 381 14.24 -21.64 -6.64
N LEU A 382 15.26 -22.28 -6.09
CA LEU A 382 15.48 -23.72 -6.15
C LEU A 382 15.35 -24.28 -4.73
N GLY A 383 14.62 -25.39 -4.59
CA GLY A 383 14.43 -26.04 -3.30
C GLY A 383 14.50 -27.56 -3.43
N LEU A 384 15.15 -28.20 -2.46
CA LEU A 384 15.12 -29.65 -2.29
C LEU A 384 14.61 -29.96 -0.90
N ARG A 385 13.54 -30.77 -0.82
CA ARG A 385 13.03 -31.33 0.43
C ARG A 385 13.20 -32.83 0.40
N VAL A 386 13.72 -33.41 1.48
CA VAL A 386 13.76 -34.86 1.70
C VAL A 386 12.95 -35.18 2.95
N THR A 387 12.13 -36.22 2.87
CA THR A 387 11.33 -36.75 3.98
C THR A 387 11.69 -38.23 4.14
N PHE A 388 11.88 -38.69 5.38
CA PHE A 388 12.28 -40.04 5.73
C PHE A 388 11.48 -40.57 6.92
#